data_AF-A0A2V8TLK2-F1
#
_entry.id   AF-A0A2V8TLK2-F1
#
_cell.length_a   1.000
_cell.length_b   1.000
_cell.length_c   1.000
_cell.angle_alpha   90.00
_cell.angle_beta   90.00
_cell.angle_gamma   90.00
#
_symmetry.space_group_name_H-M   'P 1'
#
loop_
_entity.id
_entity.type
_entity.pdbx_description
1 polymer ?
#
loop_
_entity_poly.entity_id
_entity_poly.type
_entity_poly.pdbx_seq_one_letter_code
_entity_poly.pdbx_strand_id
1 'polypeptide(L)'
;MKIYTRTGDDGTTGLFGGGRVRKDAVRVAAYGAVDELNASIGLARAVRRAEGDGADAKTSHGGRPPSADADLEALLARVQSDLFELGADLATPPASKAERHVRRIGPQDAHYLEEA
;
A
#
# COMPACT_ATOMS: atom_id res chain seq x y z
N MET A 1 0.31 16.03 17.25
CA MET A 1 -0.91 15.89 16.41
C MET A 1 -1.76 14.78 16.98
N LYS A 2 -3.09 14.94 17.05
CA LYS A 2 -4.00 13.84 17.47
C LYS A 2 -4.40 13.05 16.23
N ILE A 3 -4.33 11.72 16.32
CA ILE A 3 -4.78 10.83 15.24
C ILE A 3 -6.32 10.77 15.22
N TYR A 4 -6.97 10.73 16.38
CA TYR A 4 -8.43 10.73 16.48
C TYR A 4 -9.03 12.13 16.40
N THR A 5 -10.06 12.30 15.56
CA THR A 5 -10.77 13.58 15.36
C THR A 5 -12.23 13.53 15.81
N ARG A 6 -12.79 12.33 16.01
CA ARG A 6 -14.22 12.05 16.29
C ARG A 6 -15.19 12.47 15.18
N THR A 7 -14.68 12.98 14.06
CA THR A 7 -15.55 13.45 12.96
C THR A 7 -16.26 12.30 12.26
N GLY A 8 -15.86 11.04 12.45
CA GLY A 8 -16.50 9.88 11.84
C GLY A 8 -17.43 9.10 12.76
N ASP A 9 -17.76 9.63 13.93
CA ASP A 9 -18.60 8.94 14.93
C ASP A 9 -20.07 8.85 14.47
N ASP A 10 -20.48 9.69 13.50
CA ASP A 10 -21.79 9.65 12.83
C ASP A 10 -21.90 8.56 11.75
N GLY A 11 -20.88 7.71 11.60
CA GLY A 11 -20.82 6.66 10.59
C GLY A 11 -20.41 7.14 9.20
N THR A 12 -19.99 8.39 9.04
CA THR A 12 -19.47 8.94 7.78
C THR A 12 -17.96 9.17 7.83
N THR A 13 -17.32 9.31 6.67
CA THR A 13 -15.89 9.58 6.52
C THR A 13 -15.65 10.52 5.34
N GLY A 14 -14.51 11.23 5.34
CA GLY A 14 -14.11 12.11 4.24
C GLY A 14 -13.42 11.35 3.13
N LEU A 15 -13.66 11.76 1.88
CA LEU A 15 -12.89 11.30 0.72
C LEU A 15 -11.71 12.24 0.43
N PHE A 16 -10.73 11.73 -0.30
CA PHE A 16 -9.62 12.57 -0.76
C PHE A 16 -10.14 13.56 -1.82
N GLY A 17 -9.80 14.84 -1.67
CA GLY A 17 -10.35 15.91 -2.51
C GLY A 17 -11.70 16.46 -2.07
N GLY A 18 -12.25 15.98 -0.95
CA GLY A 18 -13.45 16.51 -0.32
C GLY A 18 -14.70 15.65 -0.52
N GLY A 19 -15.78 16.03 0.17
CA GLY A 19 -16.99 15.23 0.26
C GLY A 19 -16.93 14.22 1.40
N ARG A 20 -18.11 13.81 1.88
CA ARG A 20 -18.27 12.80 2.92
C ARG A 20 -19.20 11.71 2.43
N VAL A 21 -18.87 10.47 2.76
CA VAL A 21 -19.66 9.29 2.42
C VAL A 21 -19.85 8.44 3.67
N ARG A 22 -20.84 7.55 3.65
CA ARG A 22 -21.00 6.55 4.70
C ARG A 22 -19.80 5.59 4.69
N LYS A 23 -19.40 5.11 5.87
CA LYS A 23 -18.30 4.14 6.01
C LYS A 23 -18.57 2.79 5.34
N ASP A 24 -19.83 2.46 5.12
CA ASP A 24 -20.30 1.25 4.42
C ASP A 24 -20.40 1.43 2.88
N ALA A 25 -20.05 2.61 2.35
CA ALA A 25 -20.07 2.82 0.91
C ALA A 25 -19.03 1.96 0.19
N VAL A 26 -19.39 1.43 -0.99
CA VAL A 26 -18.53 0.55 -1.81
C VAL A 26 -17.12 1.13 -2.03
N ARG A 27 -17.01 2.44 -2.22
CA ARG A 27 -15.70 3.11 -2.37
C ARG A 27 -14.83 2.97 -1.14
N VAL A 28 -15.41 3.15 0.06
CA VAL A 28 -14.70 3.02 1.34
C VAL A 28 -14.26 1.58 1.56
N ALA A 29 -15.14 0.63 1.27
CA ALA A 29 -14.81 -0.78 1.33
C ALA A 29 -13.67 -1.14 0.36
N ALA A 30 -13.66 -0.58 -0.86
CA ALA A 30 -12.64 -0.88 -1.87
C ALA A 30 -11.22 -0.48 -1.42
N TYR A 31 -10.99 0.79 -1.04
CA TYR A 31 -9.65 1.17 -0.57
C TYR A 31 -9.35 0.62 0.84
N GLY A 32 -10.37 0.28 1.63
CA GLY A 32 -10.20 -0.44 2.89
C GLY A 32 -9.64 -1.86 2.69
N ALA A 33 -10.13 -2.60 1.70
CA ALA A 33 -9.60 -3.92 1.35
C ALA A 33 -8.15 -3.83 0.80
N VAL A 34 -7.84 -2.76 0.07
CA VAL A 34 -6.47 -2.48 -0.38
C VAL A 34 -5.52 -2.22 0.82
N ASP A 35 -5.97 -1.46 1.82
CA ASP A 35 -5.21 -1.22 3.05
C ASP A 35 -5.00 -2.51 3.87
N GLU A 36 -6.02 -3.38 3.95
CA GLU A 36 -5.91 -4.70 4.59
C GLU A 36 -4.89 -5.61 3.89
N LEU A 37 -4.89 -5.64 2.55
CA LEU A 37 -3.87 -6.36 1.77
C LEU A 37 -2.48 -5.78 2.04
N ASN A 38 -2.34 -4.46 2.06
CA ASN A 38 -1.07 -3.79 2.32
C ASN A 38 -0.51 -4.14 3.72
N ALA A 39 -1.38 -4.13 4.74
CA ALA A 39 -1.02 -4.55 6.10
C ALA A 39 -0.60 -6.03 6.16
N SER A 40 -1.31 -6.90 5.43
CA SER A 40 -1.00 -8.34 5.35
C SER A 40 0.37 -8.60 4.73
N ILE A 41 0.71 -7.88 3.65
CA ILE A 41 2.06 -7.93 3.06
C ILE A 41 3.10 -7.44 4.06
N GLY A 42 2.85 -6.32 4.75
CA GLY A 42 3.74 -5.79 5.77
C GLY A 42 4.03 -6.80 6.89
N LEU A 43 3.01 -7.54 7.34
CA LEU A 43 3.17 -8.62 8.30
C LEU A 43 4.05 -9.75 7.75
N ALA A 44 3.80 -10.21 6.52
CA ALA A 44 4.61 -11.25 5.88
C ALA A 44 6.09 -10.85 5.77
N ARG A 45 6.37 -9.60 5.39
CA ARG A 45 7.74 -9.05 5.35
C ARG A 45 8.39 -9.03 6.74
N ALA A 46 7.64 -8.62 7.77
CA ALA A 46 8.13 -8.58 9.14
C ALA A 46 8.48 -9.98 9.68
N VAL A 47 7.62 -10.97 9.45
CA VAL A 47 7.86 -12.37 9.83
C VAL A 47 9.13 -12.89 9.14
N ARG A 48 9.26 -12.69 7.82
CA ARG A 48 10.44 -13.14 7.08
C ARG A 48 11.73 -12.53 7.57
N ARG A 49 11.75 -11.24 7.90
CA ARG A 49 12.95 -10.60 8.48
C ARG A 49 13.32 -11.21 9.82
N ALA A 50 12.32 -11.45 10.68
CA ALA A 50 12.54 -12.11 11.96
C ALA A 50 13.10 -13.54 11.81
N GLU A 51 12.76 -14.24 10.73
CA GLU A 51 13.28 -15.58 10.40
C GLU A 51 14.67 -15.53 9.72
N GLY A 52 14.94 -14.51 8.90
CA GLY A 52 16.17 -14.33 8.11
C GLY A 52 17.34 -13.66 8.84
N ASP A 53 17.07 -12.87 9.88
CA ASP A 53 18.10 -12.21 10.70
C ASP A 53 18.96 -13.19 11.53
N GLY A 54 18.66 -14.50 11.47
CA GLY A 54 19.44 -15.56 12.11
C GLY A 54 20.54 -16.21 11.26
N ALA A 55 20.60 -15.99 9.94
CA ALA A 55 21.48 -16.76 9.05
C ALA A 55 22.65 -15.97 8.42
N ASP A 56 22.47 -14.68 8.08
CA ASP A 56 23.39 -14.00 7.15
C ASP A 56 24.07 -12.72 7.66
N ALA A 57 23.92 -12.37 8.94
CA ALA A 57 24.52 -11.14 9.52
C ALA A 57 26.07 -11.13 9.60
N LYS A 58 26.79 -12.11 9.01
CA LYS A 58 28.26 -12.19 9.08
C LYS A 58 29.03 -12.17 7.76
N THR A 59 28.40 -12.04 6.58
CA THR A 59 29.19 -11.99 5.33
C THR A 59 28.65 -11.01 4.31
N SER A 60 29.18 -9.77 4.31
CA SER A 60 29.43 -9.05 3.05
C SER A 60 30.24 -7.78 3.26
N HIS A 61 31.54 -7.93 3.47
CA HIS A 61 32.51 -7.10 2.75
C HIS A 61 32.79 -7.85 1.43
N GLY A 62 32.07 -7.50 0.34
CA GLY A 62 32.27 -8.11 -0.98
C GLY A 62 30.95 -8.38 -1.70
N GLY A 63 30.82 -7.85 -2.92
CA GLY A 63 29.60 -7.86 -3.74
C GLY A 63 29.04 -9.25 -4.03
N ARG A 64 28.14 -9.72 -3.17
CA ARG A 64 27.20 -10.81 -3.46
C ARG A 64 26.07 -10.23 -4.32
N PRO A 65 25.65 -10.87 -5.42
CA PRO A 65 24.40 -10.51 -6.11
C PRO A 65 23.21 -10.60 -5.14
N PRO A 66 22.12 -9.84 -5.37
CA PRO A 66 20.92 -9.98 -4.55
C PRO A 66 20.51 -11.45 -4.52
N SER A 67 20.30 -11.99 -3.31
CA SER A 67 19.70 -13.31 -3.16
C SER A 67 18.24 -13.24 -3.58
N ALA A 68 17.63 -14.40 -3.90
CA ALA A 68 16.19 -14.49 -4.18
C ALA A 68 15.34 -13.85 -3.06
N ASP A 69 15.83 -13.84 -1.81
CA ASP A 69 15.20 -13.15 -0.69
C ASP A 69 15.24 -11.62 -0.81
N ALA A 70 16.34 -11.05 -1.31
CA ALA A 70 16.47 -9.63 -1.54
C ALA A 70 15.57 -9.16 -2.70
N ASP A 71 15.48 -9.95 -3.77
CA ASP A 71 14.62 -9.65 -4.92
C ASP A 71 13.14 -9.68 -4.51
N LEU A 72 12.72 -10.70 -3.74
CA LEU A 72 11.36 -10.77 -3.22
C LEU A 72 11.07 -9.61 -2.25
N GLU A 73 12.01 -9.22 -1.40
CA GLU A 73 11.78 -8.08 -0.50
C GLU A 73 11.63 -6.76 -1.23
N ALA A 74 12.41 -6.56 -2.29
CA ALA A 74 12.27 -5.41 -3.17
C ALA A 74 10.92 -5.42 -3.90
N LEU A 75 10.48 -6.59 -4.37
CA LEU A 75 9.18 -6.78 -5.01
C LEU A 75 8.02 -6.45 -4.05
N LEU A 76 8.02 -7.02 -2.85
CA LEU A 76 6.97 -6.76 -1.85
C LEU A 76 6.97 -5.29 -1.40
N ALA A 77 8.14 -4.66 -1.26
CA ALA A 77 8.23 -3.23 -0.96
C ALA A 77 7.60 -2.38 -2.06
N ARG A 78 7.86 -2.71 -3.33
CA ARG A 78 7.26 -2.03 -4.49
C ARG A 78 5.74 -2.20 -4.49
N VAL A 79 5.24 -3.42 -4.31
CA VAL A 79 3.80 -3.70 -4.25
C VAL A 79 3.13 -2.88 -3.15
N GLN A 80 3.70 -2.77 -1.95
CA GLN A 80 3.11 -1.96 -0.89
C GLN A 80 3.03 -0.46 -1.23
N SER A 81 4.00 0.06 -1.99
CA SER A 81 3.98 1.43 -2.51
C SER A 81 2.86 1.60 -3.53
N ASP A 82 2.74 0.67 -4.48
CA ASP A 82 1.71 0.70 -5.53
C ASP A 82 0.31 0.58 -4.94
N LEU A 83 0.11 -0.24 -3.89
CA LEU A 83 -1.16 -0.34 -3.17
C LEU A 83 -1.53 0.97 -2.48
N PHE A 84 -0.56 1.76 -2.03
CA PHE A 84 -0.81 3.08 -1.45
C PHE A 84 -1.28 4.07 -2.52
N GLU A 85 -0.67 4.05 -3.70
CA GLU A 85 -1.11 4.84 -4.86
C GLU A 85 -2.51 4.43 -5.33
N LEU A 86 -2.79 3.13 -5.41
CA LEU A 86 -4.10 2.59 -5.75
C LEU A 86 -5.17 3.00 -4.71
N GLY A 87 -4.83 2.98 -3.43
CA GLY A 87 -5.70 3.46 -2.36
C GLY A 87 -6.03 4.96 -2.53
N ALA A 88 -5.04 5.78 -2.88
CA ALA A 88 -5.25 7.20 -3.16
C ALA A 88 -6.14 7.42 -4.39
N ASP A 89 -5.93 6.66 -5.47
CA ASP A 89 -6.77 6.68 -6.68
C ASP A 89 -8.23 6.37 -6.34
N LEU A 90 -8.48 5.24 -5.68
CA LEU A 90 -9.83 4.80 -5.27
C LEU A 90 -10.52 5.79 -4.33
N ALA A 91 -9.76 6.41 -3.42
CA ALA A 91 -10.26 7.42 -2.48
C ALA A 91 -10.59 8.77 -3.15
N THR A 92 -10.24 8.95 -4.43
CA THR A 92 -10.35 10.22 -5.16
C THR A 92 -11.38 10.13 -6.28
N PRO A 93 -12.62 10.63 -6.04
CA PRO A 93 -13.63 10.67 -7.09
C PRO A 93 -13.17 11.48 -8.32
N PRO A 94 -13.65 11.11 -9.52
CA PRO A 94 -13.55 11.99 -10.69
C PRO A 94 -14.17 13.37 -10.42
N ALA A 95 -13.60 14.42 -11.01
CA ALA A 95 -13.94 15.82 -10.81
C ALA A 95 -13.77 16.36 -9.37
N SER A 96 -13.15 15.60 -8.46
CA SER A 96 -12.83 16.10 -7.12
C SER A 96 -11.67 17.10 -7.15
N LYS A 97 -11.54 17.91 -6.10
CA LYS A 97 -10.47 18.92 -6.01
C LYS A 97 -9.06 18.31 -6.03
N ALA A 98 -8.94 17.05 -5.64
CA ALA A 98 -7.67 16.33 -5.57
C ALA A 98 -7.32 15.57 -6.86
N GLU A 99 -8.27 15.37 -7.77
CA GLU A 99 -8.07 14.54 -8.98
C GLU A 99 -6.77 14.86 -9.72
N ARG A 100 -6.47 16.13 -9.97
CA ARG A 100 -5.26 16.55 -10.69
C ARG A 100 -3.93 16.22 -10.00
N HIS A 101 -3.96 15.85 -8.71
CA HIS A 101 -2.77 15.51 -7.93
C HIS A 101 -2.66 14.02 -7.65
N VAL A 102 -3.59 13.21 -8.16
CA VAL A 102 -3.63 11.78 -7.92
C VAL A 102 -3.41 11.08 -9.23
N ARG A 103 -2.40 10.21 -9.24
CA ARG A 103 -2.11 9.32 -10.35
C ARG A 103 -3.23 8.29 -10.48
N ARG A 104 -3.70 8.06 -11.71
CA ARG A 104 -4.67 7.00 -12.00
C ARG A 104 -3.93 5.72 -12.37
N ILE A 105 -4.18 4.63 -11.64
CA ILE A 105 -3.56 3.33 -11.90
C ILE A 105 -4.16 2.72 -13.16
N GLY A 106 -3.32 2.12 -14.00
CA GLY A 106 -3.74 1.44 -15.23
C GLY A 106 -3.05 0.08 -15.41
N PRO A 107 -3.39 -0.67 -16.48
CA PRO A 107 -2.84 -2.00 -16.73
C PRO A 107 -1.31 -2.06 -16.75
N GLN A 108 -0.66 -1.00 -17.24
CA GLN A 108 0.80 -0.90 -17.30
C GLN A 108 1.49 -0.99 -15.92
N ASP A 109 0.76 -0.69 -14.85
CA ASP A 109 1.29 -0.76 -13.48
C ASP A 109 1.45 -2.18 -12.98
N ALA A 110 0.77 -3.13 -13.60
CA ALA A 110 0.87 -4.54 -13.25
C ALA A 110 1.93 -5.29 -14.07
N HIS A 111 2.50 -4.71 -15.13
CA HIS A 111 3.41 -5.43 -16.04
C HIS A 111 4.60 -6.08 -15.31
N TYR A 112 5.19 -5.39 -14.33
CA TYR A 112 6.32 -5.96 -13.58
C TYR A 112 5.94 -7.18 -12.75
N LEU A 113 4.66 -7.34 -12.39
CA LEU A 113 4.15 -8.53 -11.69
C LEU A 113 3.94 -9.69 -12.65
N GLU A 114 3.68 -9.42 -13.93
CA GLU A 114 3.51 -10.43 -14.98
C GLU A 114 4.87 -11.01 -15.42
N GLU A 115 5.94 -10.24 -15.25
CA GLU A 115 7.32 -10.61 -15.61
C GLU A 115 8.14 -11.17 -14.42
N ALA A 116 7.60 -11.16 -13.20
CA ALA A 116 8.28 -11.55 -11.96
C ALA A 116 8.28 -13.07 -11.68
#